data_AF-G3B850-F1
#
_entry.id   AF-G3B850-F1
#
_cell.length_a   1.000
_cell.length_b   1.000
_cell.length_c   1.000
_cell.angle_alpha   90.00
_cell.angle_beta   90.00
_cell.angle_gamma   90.00
#
_symmetry.space_group_name_H-M   'P 1'
#
loop_
_entity.id
_entity.type
_entity.pdbx_description
1 polymer ?
#
loop_
_entity_poly.entity_id
_entity_poly.type
_entity_poly.pdbx_seq_one_letter_code
_entity_poly.pdbx_strand_id
1 'polypeptide(L)'
;MSQPSCVTTRKITLYRDDLVSVRRASDNDFNRTAAPDNLFFKSSLLSKNHAILSYTNSKVYIQDTESSFGTVLNNKYVNFGSKVEIKDGDSVGFVIYKPYNFIRQKLDEDAYIDIDLVPLSVF
;
A
#
# COMPACT_ATOMS: atom_id res chain seq x y z
N MET A 1 10.46 28.20 -9.50
CA MET A 1 11.09 27.72 -8.25
C MET A 1 10.21 26.61 -7.68
N SER A 2 10.50 25.34 -7.98
CA SER A 2 9.74 24.21 -7.43
C SER A 2 10.17 24.02 -5.97
N GLN A 3 9.21 24.03 -5.04
CA GLN A 3 9.51 23.71 -3.65
C GLN A 3 10.10 22.29 -3.55
N PRO A 4 11.14 22.06 -2.73
CA PRO A 4 11.59 20.71 -2.45
C PRO A 4 10.45 19.99 -1.72
N SER A 5 9.83 19.00 -2.37
CA SER A 5 8.95 18.08 -1.67
C SER A 5 9.79 17.41 -0.59
N CYS A 6 9.37 17.55 0.66
CA CYS A 6 10.01 16.87 1.79
C CYS A 6 9.77 15.36 1.62
N VAL A 7 10.68 14.70 0.88
CA VAL A 7 10.67 13.25 0.74
C VAL A 7 11.23 12.69 2.04
N THR A 8 10.33 12.35 2.97
CA THR A 8 10.71 11.69 4.22
C THR A 8 11.22 10.29 3.90
N THR A 9 12.54 10.12 3.81
CA THR A 9 13.17 8.81 3.69
C THR A 9 13.08 8.05 5.01
N ARG A 10 12.65 6.79 4.96
CA ARG A 10 12.64 5.86 6.10
C ARG A 10 13.71 4.80 5.88
N LYS A 11 14.38 4.38 6.95
CA LYS A 11 15.37 3.30 6.92
C LYS A 11 14.95 2.25 7.92
N ILE A 12 14.74 1.03 7.45
CA ILE A 12 14.41 -0.11 8.28
C ILE A 12 15.50 -1.17 8.17
N THR A 13 15.77 -1.84 9.28
CA THR A 13 16.65 -3.02 9.31
C THR A 13 15.77 -4.25 9.33
N LEU A 14 16.05 -5.23 8.45
CA LEU A 14 15.38 -6.53 8.43
C LEU A 14 16.36 -7.59 8.92
N TYR A 15 15.98 -8.35 9.95
CA TYR A 15 16.69 -9.55 10.37
C TYR A 15 16.04 -10.80 9.78
N ARG A 16 16.79 -11.91 9.80
CA ARG A 16 16.30 -13.19 9.26
C ARG A 16 15.04 -13.62 10.02
N ASP A 17 14.04 -14.02 9.25
CA ASP A 17 12.71 -14.44 9.71
C ASP A 17 11.86 -13.31 10.33
N ASP A 18 12.29 -12.05 10.16
CA ASP A 18 11.51 -10.90 10.60
C ASP A 18 10.26 -10.70 9.75
N LEU A 19 9.23 -10.18 10.42
CA LEU A 19 8.00 -9.67 9.84
C LEU A 19 7.85 -8.19 10.20
N VAL A 20 8.10 -7.30 9.24
CA VAL A 20 7.91 -5.87 9.42
C VAL A 20 6.59 -5.46 8.81
N SER A 21 5.71 -4.87 9.62
CA SER A 21 4.38 -4.46 9.17
C SER A 21 4.38 -3.08 8.54
N VAL A 22 3.69 -2.95 7.42
CA VAL A 22 3.27 -1.68 6.82
C VAL A 22 1.87 -1.36 7.31
N ARG A 23 1.70 -0.20 7.95
CA ARG A 23 0.46 0.16 8.64
C ARG A 23 0.13 1.63 8.52
N ARG A 24 -1.16 1.94 8.64
CA ARG A 24 -1.59 3.30 8.96
C ARG A 24 -1.18 3.65 10.39
N ALA A 25 -0.56 4.80 10.58
CA ALA A 25 -0.22 5.35 11.89
C ALA A 25 -1.46 5.96 12.59
N SER A 26 -1.38 6.12 13.90
CA SER A 26 -2.42 6.75 14.71
C SER A 26 -1.79 7.46 15.90
N ASP A 27 -2.08 8.74 16.09
CA ASP A 27 -1.55 9.51 17.24
C ASP A 27 -2.23 9.12 18.56
N ASN A 28 -3.43 8.54 18.49
CA ASN A 28 -4.17 8.04 19.66
C ASN A 28 -3.73 6.64 20.11
N ASP A 29 -2.87 5.96 19.34
CA ASP A 29 -2.44 4.58 19.62
C ASP A 29 -0.92 4.55 19.63
N PHE A 30 -0.35 4.49 20.83
CA PHE A 30 1.10 4.50 21.03
C PHE A 30 1.83 3.40 20.24
N ASN A 31 1.18 2.24 20.05
CA ASN A 31 1.73 1.10 19.30
C ASN A 31 1.72 1.30 17.79
N ARG A 32 1.08 2.37 17.29
CA ARG A 32 0.98 2.73 15.87
C ARG A 32 1.52 4.12 15.59
N THR A 33 2.48 4.58 16.40
CA THR A 33 3.15 5.85 16.20
C THR A 33 4.11 5.78 15.01
N ALA A 34 3.99 6.71 14.07
CA ALA A 34 4.91 6.82 12.94
C ALA A 34 6.30 7.24 13.42
N ALA A 35 7.33 6.47 13.08
CA ALA A 35 8.72 6.76 13.43
C ALA A 35 9.66 6.53 12.23
N PRO A 36 10.82 7.19 12.12
CA PRO A 36 11.70 7.10 10.94
C PRO A 36 12.22 5.68 10.63
N ASP A 37 12.20 4.80 11.63
CA ASP A 37 12.69 3.42 11.64
C ASP A 37 11.57 2.38 11.49
N ASN A 38 10.33 2.81 11.18
CA ASN A 38 9.22 1.91 10.92
C ASN A 38 8.49 2.26 9.61
N LEU A 39 7.60 1.36 9.17
CA LEU A 39 6.76 1.54 7.99
C LEU A 39 5.33 1.95 8.36
N PHE A 40 5.19 2.84 9.34
CA PHE A 40 3.89 3.37 9.74
C PHE A 40 3.68 4.76 9.14
N PHE A 41 2.60 4.92 8.39
CA PHE A 41 2.33 6.13 7.61
C PHE A 41 1.08 6.85 8.10
N LYS A 42 1.16 8.17 8.29
CA LYS A 42 0.01 9.03 8.59
C LYS A 42 -0.78 9.30 7.31
N SER A 43 -1.51 8.29 6.84
CA SER A 43 -2.38 8.39 5.67
C SER A 43 -3.65 7.56 5.88
N SER A 44 -4.82 8.17 5.68
CA SER A 44 -6.13 7.49 5.77
C SER A 44 -6.34 6.43 4.70
N LEU A 45 -5.58 6.49 3.61
CA LEU A 45 -5.64 5.54 2.49
C LEU A 45 -4.92 4.22 2.81
N LEU A 46 -4.13 4.16 3.89
CA LEU A 46 -3.55 2.90 4.34
C LEU A 46 -4.48 2.19 5.33
N SER A 47 -4.43 0.86 5.29
CA SER A 47 -5.15 0.00 6.22
C SER A 47 -4.39 -0.08 7.55
N LYS A 48 -5.08 -0.43 8.64
CA LYS A 48 -4.44 -0.62 9.95
C LYS A 48 -3.37 -1.73 9.87
N ASN A 49 -3.66 -2.79 9.13
CA ASN A 49 -2.72 -3.80 8.67
C ASN A 49 -2.80 -3.78 7.14
N HIS A 50 -1.80 -3.25 6.46
CA HIS A 50 -1.86 -3.00 5.02
C HIS A 50 -1.03 -4.02 4.24
N ALA A 51 0.24 -4.15 4.62
CA ALA A 51 1.14 -5.14 4.04
C ALA A 51 2.14 -5.62 5.08
N ILE A 52 2.82 -6.72 4.77
CA ILE A 52 3.92 -7.26 5.56
C ILE A 52 5.13 -7.41 4.65
N LEU A 53 6.26 -6.88 5.11
CA LEU A 53 7.57 -7.24 4.60
C LEU A 53 8.12 -8.41 5.42
N SER A 54 8.70 -9.38 4.74
CA SER A 54 9.36 -10.52 5.37
C SER A 54 10.73 -10.74 4.76
N TYR A 55 11.69 -11.16 5.58
CA TYR A 55 13.04 -11.51 5.11
C TYR A 55 13.35 -12.96 5.42
N THR A 56 13.33 -13.80 4.39
CA THR A 56 13.53 -15.25 4.51
C THR A 56 14.44 -15.74 3.38
N ASN A 57 15.29 -16.73 3.66
CA ASN A 57 16.22 -17.29 2.67
C ASN A 57 17.07 -16.25 1.93
N SER A 58 17.52 -15.22 2.66
CA SER A 58 18.29 -14.10 2.12
C SER A 58 17.57 -13.27 1.04
N LYS A 59 16.24 -13.30 1.04
CA LYS A 59 15.38 -12.57 0.12
C LYS A 59 14.30 -11.79 0.87
N VAL A 60 13.95 -10.62 0.34
CA VAL A 60 12.89 -9.78 0.88
C VAL A 60 11.62 -10.04 0.10
N TYR A 61 10.50 -10.17 0.81
CA TYR A 61 9.19 -10.38 0.22
C TYR A 61 8.20 -9.37 0.76
N ILE A 62 7.23 -9.01 -0.07
CA ILE A 62 6.04 -8.25 0.33
C ILE A 62 4.79 -9.08 0.14
N GLN A 63 3.85 -8.91 1.06
CA GLN A 63 2.54 -9.53 1.03
C GLN A 63 1.50 -8.50 1.42
N ASP A 64 0.48 -8.32 0.58
CA ASP A 64 -0.71 -7.53 0.92
C ASP A 64 -1.59 -8.31 1.91
N THR A 65 -2.07 -7.62 2.95
CA THR A 65 -2.91 -8.21 4.01
C THR A 65 -4.37 -7.80 3.88
N GLU A 66 -4.92 -7.92 2.67
CA GLU A 66 -6.31 -7.56 2.35
C GLU A 66 -6.56 -6.07 2.57
N SER A 67 -5.64 -5.26 2.04
CA SER A 67 -5.72 -3.82 2.19
C SER A 67 -6.81 -3.21 1.31
N SER A 68 -7.42 -2.12 1.77
CA SER A 68 -8.58 -1.52 1.08
C SER A 68 -8.22 -0.88 -0.26
N PHE A 69 -6.98 -0.36 -0.37
CA PHE A 69 -6.49 0.33 -1.56
C PHE A 69 -5.40 -0.44 -2.30
N GLY A 70 -5.10 -1.67 -1.86
CA GLY A 70 -4.14 -2.61 -2.42
C GLY A 70 -2.68 -2.16 -2.42
N THR A 71 -1.81 -3.15 -2.61
CA THR A 71 -0.36 -2.97 -2.75
C THR A 71 0.08 -3.19 -4.20
N VAL A 72 1.01 -2.37 -4.68
CA VAL A 72 1.61 -2.48 -6.02
C VAL A 72 3.12 -2.57 -5.95
N LEU A 73 3.71 -3.42 -6.79
CA LEU A 73 5.14 -3.58 -6.99
C LEU A 73 5.45 -3.31 -8.47
N ASN A 74 6.28 -2.30 -8.76
CA ASN A 74 6.65 -1.91 -10.12
C ASN A 74 5.44 -1.76 -11.05
N ASN A 75 4.41 -1.05 -10.58
CA ASN A 75 3.12 -0.84 -11.27
C ASN A 75 2.25 -2.09 -11.51
N LYS A 76 2.60 -3.23 -10.89
CA LYS A 76 1.80 -4.47 -10.93
C LYS A 76 1.17 -4.72 -9.57
N TYR A 77 -0.05 -5.24 -9.59
CA TYR A 77 -0.80 -5.56 -8.37
C TYR A 77 -0.14 -6.73 -7.65
N VAL A 78 0.00 -6.60 -6.34
CA VAL A 78 0.31 -7.71 -5.44
C VAL A 78 -1.02 -8.33 -5.02
N ASN A 79 -1.25 -9.57 -5.42
CA ASN A 79 -2.46 -10.29 -5.01
C ASN A 79 -2.46 -10.48 -3.49
N PHE A 80 -3.65 -10.34 -2.88
CA PHE A 80 -3.87 -10.65 -1.48
C PHE A 80 -3.32 -12.04 -1.14
N GLY A 81 -2.63 -12.15 0.01
CA GLY A 81 -2.13 -13.44 0.52
C GLY A 81 -0.89 -13.97 -0.22
N SER A 82 -0.52 -13.40 -1.37
CA SER A 82 0.63 -13.84 -2.16
C SER A 82 1.90 -13.12 -1.71
N LYS A 83 2.98 -13.87 -1.52
CA LYS A 83 4.32 -13.32 -1.25
C LYS A 83 5.04 -13.05 -2.56
N VAL A 84 5.44 -11.80 -2.79
CA VAL A 84 6.17 -11.38 -3.98
C VAL A 84 7.56 -10.90 -3.57
N GLU A 85 8.60 -11.41 -4.23
CA GLU A 85 9.99 -11.03 -3.96
C GLU A 85 10.24 -9.58 -4.39
N ILE A 86 10.86 -8.79 -3.51
CA ILE A 86 11.36 -7.44 -3.78
C ILE A 86 12.86 -7.51 -4.00
N LYS A 87 13.34 -6.79 -5.00
CA LYS A 87 14.76 -6.66 -5.33
C LYS A 87 15.21 -5.21 -5.19
N ASP A 88 16.52 -5.03 -5.14
CA ASP A 88 17.11 -3.69 -5.15
C ASP A 88 16.68 -2.93 -6.42
N GLY A 89 16.26 -1.68 -6.24
CA GLY A 89 15.71 -0.83 -7.30
C GLY A 89 14.20 -0.96 -7.53
N ASP A 90 13.50 -1.91 -6.91
CA ASP A 90 12.05 -2.03 -7.04
C ASP A 90 11.31 -0.88 -6.33
N SER A 91 10.16 -0.50 -6.89
CA SER A 91 9.26 0.51 -6.33
C SER A 91 7.97 -0.13 -5.82
N VAL A 92 7.66 0.09 -4.54
CA VAL A 92 6.44 -0.38 -3.90
C VAL A 92 5.50 0.80 -3.61
N GLY A 93 4.23 0.65 -3.99
CA GLY A 93 3.15 1.56 -3.61
C GLY A 93 2.09 0.85 -2.76
N PHE A 94 1.44 1.61 -1.88
CA PHE A 94 0.42 1.13 -0.94
C PHE A 94 -0.98 1.71 -1.22
N VAL A 95 -1.11 2.40 -2.34
CA VAL A 95 -2.38 2.96 -2.81
C VAL A 95 -2.37 2.83 -4.31
N ILE A 96 -3.36 2.12 -4.83
CA ILE A 96 -3.60 2.09 -6.26
C ILE A 96 -4.38 3.35 -6.62
N TYR A 97 -3.81 4.19 -7.47
CA TYR A 97 -4.61 5.19 -8.16
C TYR A 97 -5.39 4.47 -9.26
N LYS A 98 -6.73 4.39 -9.16
CA LYS A 98 -7.58 3.98 -10.28
C LYS A 98 -7.92 5.24 -11.10
N PRO A 99 -7.25 5.54 -12.22
CA PRO A 99 -7.78 6.54 -13.13
C PRO A 99 -9.11 6.02 -13.69
N TYR A 100 -10.12 6.89 -13.72
CA TYR A 100 -11.50 6.62 -14.15
C TYR A 100 -11.60 5.84 -15.48
N ASN A 101 -10.65 6.06 -16.40
CA ASN A 101 -10.62 5.42 -17.72
C ASN A 101 -10.31 3.91 -17.68
N PHE A 102 -9.70 3.39 -16.62
CA PHE A 102 -9.38 1.96 -16.49
C PHE A 102 -10.56 1.11 -16.02
N ILE A 103 -11.60 1.74 -15.45
CA ILE A 103 -12.79 1.06 -14.97
C ILE A 103 -13.67 0.65 -16.16
N ARG A 104 -13.69 1.42 -17.26
CA ARG A 104 -14.54 1.12 -18.43
C ARG A 104 -14.16 -0.14 -19.19
N GLN A 105 -12.88 -0.51 -19.28
CA GLN A 105 -12.46 -1.63 -20.12
C GLN A 105 -12.67 -3.01 -19.46
N LYS A 106 -12.96 -3.05 -18.16
CA LYS A 106 -13.25 -4.28 -17.40
C LYS A 106 -14.67 -4.38 -16.85
N LEU A 107 -15.50 -3.36 -17.04
CA LEU A 107 -16.93 -3.41 -16.69
C LEU A 107 -17.76 -4.24 -17.69
N ASP A 108 -17.19 -4.63 -18.83
CA ASP A 108 -17.89 -5.43 -19.86
C ASP A 108 -17.78 -6.96 -19.66
N GLU A 109 -16.90 -7.48 -18.81
CA GLU A 109 -16.75 -8.95 -18.66
C GLU A 109 -17.14 -9.53 -17.31
N ASP A 110 -17.06 -8.80 -16.19
CA ASP A 110 -17.44 -9.35 -14.88
C ASP A 110 -18.26 -8.34 -14.08
N ALA A 111 -19.58 -8.48 -14.15
CA ALA A 111 -20.54 -7.79 -13.31
C ALA A 111 -20.36 -8.14 -11.82
N TYR A 112 -19.93 -7.18 -10.99
CA TYR A 112 -20.33 -6.88 -9.58
C TYR A 112 -19.37 -5.78 -9.06
N ILE A 113 -19.74 -4.63 -8.49
CA ILE A 113 -20.68 -4.31 -7.41
C ILE A 113 -21.12 -2.84 -7.55
N ASP A 114 -22.40 -2.57 -7.28
CA ASP A 114 -22.99 -1.25 -7.02
C ASP A 114 -22.08 -0.36 -6.16
N ILE A 115 -21.50 0.68 -6.77
CA ILE A 115 -21.15 1.88 -6.00
C ILE A 115 -22.17 2.91 -6.43
N ASP A 116 -23.14 3.10 -5.54
CA ASP A 116 -24.23 4.06 -5.60
C ASP A 116 -23.95 5.25 -6.51
N LEU A 117 -24.71 5.28 -7.59
CA LEU A 117 -25.00 6.48 -8.36
C LEU A 117 -25.50 7.59 -7.42
N VAL A 118 -24.62 8.49 -7.02
CA VAL A 118 -25.03 9.85 -6.63
C VAL A 118 -24.47 10.81 -7.68
N PRO A 119 -25.24 11.16 -8.73
CA PRO A 119 -24.84 12.21 -9.64
C PRO A 119 -24.82 13.57 -8.92
N LEU A 120 -23.65 14.22 -8.93
CA LEU A 120 -23.37 15.58 -8.43
C LEU A 120 -23.97 16.67 -9.35
N SER A 121 -25.20 16.46 -9.82
CA SER A 121 -25.97 17.44 -10.61
C SER A 121 -27.23 17.93 -9.87
N VAL A 122 -27.25 17.82 -8.54
CA VAL A 122 -28.24 18.48 -7.67
C VAL A 122 -27.49 19.39 -6.69
N PHE A 123 -26.99 20.51 -7.20
CA PHE A 123 -26.79 21.77 -6.49
C PHE A 123 -27.02 22.91 -7.47
#